data_AF-A0A960J650-F1
#
_entry.id   AF-A0A960J650-F1
#
_cell.length_a   1.000
_cell.length_b   1.000
_cell.length_c   1.000
_cell.angle_alpha   90.00
_cell.angle_beta   90.00
_cell.angle_gamma   90.00
#
_symmetry.space_group_name_H-M   'P 1'
#
loop_
_entity.id
_entity.type
_entity.pdbx_description
1 polymer ?
#
loop_
_entity_poly.entity_id
_entity_poly.type
_entity_poly.pdbx_seq_one_letter_code
_entity_poly.pdbx_strand_id
1 'polypeptide(L)'
;QLRVREAVEDLNTMVRGDKDKDVQRAALTAMAKIPDNGQDKVFLLYLRDKDDKLRAAAAEGLGRSGNPSDVKTLQEAFAIEKDESVRLSLAFGAVSLGDTNMLSYLVDGLDSKFHRLEARPFLTELARDPQVLPELYTPLTSGTEQQKIELAYVISRSGTRESEPYLERLTKDTNPKVAAAALSELNNLRARL
;
A
#
# COMPACT_ATOMS: atom_id res chain seq x y z
N GLN A 1 2.83 -24.47 7.36
CA GLN A 1 2.26 -23.84 8.56
C GLN A 1 3.29 -23.76 9.71
N LEU A 2 3.94 -24.85 10.14
CA LEU A 2 5.00 -24.82 11.17
C LEU A 2 6.16 -23.85 10.88
N ARG A 3 6.73 -23.87 9.67
CA ARG A 3 7.86 -22.99 9.29
C ARG A 3 7.55 -21.49 9.32
N VAL A 4 6.30 -21.10 9.03
CA VAL A 4 5.89 -19.67 9.07
C VAL A 4 5.76 -19.22 10.52
N ARG A 5 5.19 -20.07 11.38
CA ARG A 5 5.08 -19.78 12.82
C ARG A 5 6.45 -19.67 13.49
N GLU A 6 7.36 -20.60 13.22
CA GLU A 6 8.74 -20.55 13.74
C GLU A 6 9.45 -19.27 13.29
N ALA A 7 9.36 -18.92 12.00
CA ALA A 7 9.93 -17.68 11.50
C ALA A 7 9.35 -16.43 12.17
N VAL A 8 8.03 -16.40 12.44
CA VAL A 8 7.39 -15.26 13.13
C VAL A 8 7.87 -15.11 14.57
N GLU A 9 8.06 -16.22 15.30
CA GLU A 9 8.59 -16.18 16.68
C GLU A 9 10.05 -15.70 16.71
N ASP A 10 10.87 -16.15 15.77
CA ASP A 10 12.26 -15.70 15.62
C ASP A 10 12.31 -14.18 15.32
N LEU A 11 11.47 -13.72 14.39
CA LEU A 11 11.35 -12.29 14.06
C LEU A 11 10.88 -11.47 15.26
N ASN A 12 9.89 -11.95 16.02
CA ASN A 12 9.40 -11.27 17.22
C ASN A 12 10.50 -11.14 18.29
N THR A 13 11.34 -12.17 18.43
CA THR A 13 12.50 -12.15 19.33
C THR A 13 13.50 -11.08 18.91
N MET A 14 13.81 -10.98 17.60
CA MET A 14 14.71 -9.96 17.06
C MET A 14 14.14 -8.53 17.25
N VAL A 15 12.84 -8.36 16.99
CA VAL A 15 12.15 -7.07 17.16
C VAL A 15 12.27 -6.54 18.60
N ARG A 16 12.07 -7.40 19.60
CA ARG A 16 12.01 -7.01 21.02
C ARG A 16 13.36 -7.02 21.74
N GLY A 17 14.26 -7.93 21.35
CA GLY A 17 15.47 -8.26 22.11
C GLY A 17 16.76 -7.68 21.56
N ASP A 18 16.80 -7.30 20.28
CA ASP A 18 18.04 -6.82 19.67
C ASP A 18 18.32 -5.35 20.06
N LYS A 19 19.60 -4.99 20.20
CA LYS A 19 20.03 -3.60 20.47
C LYS A 19 20.29 -2.82 19.19
N ASP A 20 20.50 -3.51 18.07
CA ASP A 20 20.70 -2.93 16.76
C ASP A 20 19.36 -2.55 16.13
N LYS A 21 19.21 -1.25 15.84
CA LYS A 21 18.00 -0.70 15.24
C LYS A 21 17.78 -1.20 13.81
N ASP A 22 18.83 -1.49 13.06
CA ASP A 22 18.70 -2.01 11.70
C ASP A 22 18.18 -3.44 11.70
N VAL A 23 18.59 -4.26 12.68
CA VAL A 23 18.03 -5.60 12.91
C VAL A 23 16.55 -5.50 13.30
N GLN A 24 16.20 -4.62 14.25
CA GLN A 24 14.80 -4.43 14.65
C GLN A 24 13.92 -4.02 13.46
N ARG A 25 14.38 -3.06 12.64
CA ARG A 25 13.68 -2.58 11.45
C ARG A 25 13.48 -3.70 10.44
N ALA A 26 14.54 -4.44 10.12
CA ALA A 26 14.48 -5.54 9.18
C ALA A 26 13.51 -6.63 9.67
N ALA A 27 13.57 -6.98 10.95
CA ALA A 27 12.71 -7.99 11.55
C ALA A 27 11.23 -7.57 11.55
N LEU A 28 10.92 -6.33 11.96
CA LEU A 28 9.54 -5.82 11.96
C LEU A 28 8.98 -5.71 10.54
N THR A 29 9.80 -5.26 9.58
CA THR A 29 9.43 -5.18 8.16
C THR A 29 9.17 -6.56 7.56
N ALA A 30 10.03 -7.54 7.85
CA ALA A 30 9.84 -8.91 7.38
C ALA A 30 8.57 -9.52 7.97
N MET A 31 8.32 -9.30 9.27
CA MET A 31 7.11 -9.74 9.94
C MET A 31 5.86 -9.10 9.34
N ALA A 32 5.88 -7.79 9.07
CA ALA A 32 4.78 -7.05 8.45
C ALA A 32 4.41 -7.56 7.05
N LYS A 33 5.32 -8.22 6.34
CA LYS A 33 5.05 -8.82 5.02
C LYS A 33 4.41 -10.21 5.09
N ILE A 34 4.26 -10.78 6.28
CA ILE A 34 3.58 -12.05 6.50
C ILE A 34 2.13 -11.75 6.87
N PRO A 35 1.15 -12.02 5.99
CA PRO A 35 -0.26 -11.80 6.29
C PRO A 35 -0.73 -12.70 7.44
N ASP A 36 -1.69 -12.23 8.24
CA ASP A 36 -2.35 -13.00 9.32
C ASP A 36 -1.36 -13.76 10.23
N ASN A 37 -0.30 -13.07 10.67
CA ASN A 37 0.75 -13.64 11.50
C ASN A 37 0.44 -13.62 13.02
N GLY A 38 -0.71 -13.05 13.42
CA GLY A 38 -1.15 -12.91 14.81
C GLY A 38 -0.31 -11.96 15.67
N GLN A 39 0.48 -11.07 15.06
CA GLN A 39 1.38 -10.14 15.75
C GLN A 39 0.82 -8.72 15.87
N ASP A 40 -0.50 -8.54 15.84
CA ASP A 40 -1.19 -7.25 15.97
C ASP A 40 -0.70 -6.48 17.20
N LYS A 41 -0.56 -7.17 18.34
CA LYS A 41 -0.05 -6.58 19.59
C LYS A 41 1.39 -6.07 19.45
N VAL A 42 2.22 -6.70 18.62
CA VAL A 42 3.58 -6.22 18.36
C VAL A 42 3.50 -4.97 17.49
N PHE A 43 2.73 -4.98 16.40
CA PHE A 43 2.62 -3.80 15.55
C PHE A 43 2.03 -2.59 16.31
N LEU A 44 1.00 -2.79 17.15
CA LEU A 44 0.44 -1.74 18.01
C LEU A 44 1.50 -1.10 18.93
N LEU A 45 2.48 -1.87 19.42
CA LEU A 45 3.57 -1.36 20.25
C LEU A 45 4.48 -0.41 19.46
N TYR A 46 4.79 -0.75 18.20
CA TYR A 46 5.72 0.02 17.37
C TYR A 46 5.06 1.17 16.59
N LEU A 47 3.73 1.25 16.54
CA LEU A 47 3.00 2.32 15.86
C LEU A 47 3.31 3.73 16.42
N ARG A 48 3.84 3.82 17.64
CA ARG A 48 4.26 5.07 18.30
C ARG A 48 5.75 5.09 18.64
N ASP A 49 6.56 4.26 18.01
CA ASP A 49 8.02 4.26 18.23
C ASP A 49 8.63 5.60 17.78
N LYS A 50 9.75 6.00 18.38
CA LYS A 50 10.51 7.19 17.96
C LYS A 50 11.11 7.05 16.56
N ASP A 51 11.31 5.82 16.11
CA ASP A 51 11.85 5.46 14.80
C ASP A 51 10.73 5.41 13.76
N ASP A 52 10.81 6.29 12.77
CA ASP A 52 9.88 6.40 11.64
C ASP A 52 9.73 5.09 10.86
N LYS A 53 10.83 4.37 10.62
CA LYS A 53 10.80 3.10 9.89
C LYS A 53 10.07 2.00 10.66
N LEU A 54 10.18 2.00 11.99
CA LEU A 54 9.42 1.07 12.83
C LEU A 54 7.93 1.41 12.84
N ARG A 55 7.57 2.71 12.88
CA ARG A 55 6.16 3.14 12.76
C ARG A 55 5.56 2.77 11.42
N ALA A 56 6.28 2.98 10.31
CA ALA A 56 5.85 2.58 8.97
C ALA A 56 5.60 1.07 8.88
N ALA A 57 6.58 0.25 9.29
CA ALA A 57 6.45 -1.20 9.28
C ALA A 57 5.29 -1.70 10.17
N ALA A 58 5.06 -1.05 11.32
CA ALA A 58 3.92 -1.34 12.18
C ALA A 58 2.58 -1.05 11.51
N ALA A 59 2.44 0.11 10.87
CA ALA A 59 1.22 0.50 10.16
C ALA A 59 0.89 -0.48 9.01
N GLU A 60 1.90 -0.84 8.22
CA GLU A 60 1.78 -1.85 7.17
C GLU A 60 1.39 -3.23 7.72
N GLY A 61 2.00 -3.64 8.84
CA GLY A 61 1.74 -4.91 9.49
C GLY A 61 0.30 -5.03 10.00
N LEU A 62 -0.25 -3.96 10.59
CA LEU A 62 -1.67 -3.91 11.00
C LEU A 62 -2.62 -3.99 9.80
N GLY A 63 -2.27 -3.34 8.68
CA GLY A 63 -3.05 -3.47 7.44
C GLY A 63 -3.13 -4.91 6.95
N ARG A 64 -1.99 -5.60 6.91
CA ARG A 64 -1.88 -6.97 6.40
C ARG A 64 -2.29 -8.06 7.39
N SER A 65 -2.44 -7.74 8.68
CA SER A 65 -3.02 -8.67 9.65
C SER A 65 -4.53 -8.83 9.43
N GLY A 66 -5.18 -7.83 8.85
CA GLY A 66 -6.58 -7.90 8.44
C GLY A 66 -7.57 -7.81 9.60
N ASN A 67 -7.16 -7.33 10.77
CA ASN A 67 -8.04 -7.13 11.92
C ASN A 67 -8.77 -5.78 11.83
N PRO A 68 -10.07 -5.73 11.48
CA PRO A 68 -10.75 -4.46 11.22
C PRO A 68 -10.90 -3.58 12.47
N SER A 69 -10.70 -4.12 13.69
CA SER A 69 -10.74 -3.32 14.91
C SER A 69 -9.63 -2.27 14.99
N ASP A 70 -8.53 -2.48 14.24
CA ASP A 70 -7.34 -1.63 14.31
C ASP A 70 -7.43 -0.38 13.41
N VAL A 71 -8.48 -0.28 12.57
CA VAL A 71 -8.68 0.86 11.66
C VAL A 71 -8.69 2.20 12.40
N LYS A 72 -9.38 2.27 13.54
CA LYS A 72 -9.46 3.50 14.35
C LYS A 72 -8.10 3.89 14.90
N THR A 73 -7.30 2.91 15.31
CA THR A 73 -5.95 3.15 15.83
C THR A 73 -5.02 3.68 14.74
N LEU A 74 -5.14 3.18 13.51
CA LEU A 74 -4.40 3.70 12.35
C LEU A 74 -4.82 5.14 12.01
N GLN A 75 -6.12 5.45 12.04
CA GLN A 75 -6.63 6.81 11.82
C GLN A 75 -6.11 7.80 12.87
N GLU A 76 -6.14 7.41 14.14
CA GLU A 76 -5.62 8.23 15.24
C GLU A 76 -4.10 8.47 15.11
N ALA A 77 -3.34 7.44 14.71
CA ALA A 77 -1.91 7.57 14.45
C ALA A 77 -1.64 8.48 13.25
N PHE A 78 -2.41 8.36 12.17
CA PHE A 78 -2.30 9.22 10.99
C PHE A 78 -2.53 10.70 11.31
N ALA A 79 -3.50 11.01 12.18
CA ALA A 79 -3.85 12.38 12.53
C ALA A 79 -2.72 13.14 13.26
N ILE A 80 -1.80 12.42 13.93
CA ILE A 80 -0.69 13.01 14.69
C ILE A 80 0.68 12.82 14.04
N GLU A 81 0.77 11.97 13.02
CA GLU A 81 2.02 11.69 12.31
C GLU A 81 2.44 12.87 11.43
N LYS A 82 3.74 13.14 11.40
CA LYS A 82 4.35 14.24 10.64
C LYS A 82 5.21 13.76 9.49
N ASP A 83 5.71 12.53 9.56
CA ASP A 83 6.48 11.92 8.50
C ASP A 83 5.54 11.40 7.40
N GLU A 84 5.66 11.95 6.20
CA GLU A 84 4.78 11.64 5.08
C GLU A 84 4.91 10.18 4.62
N SER A 85 6.09 9.55 4.71
CA SER A 85 6.28 8.14 4.37
C SER A 85 5.58 7.23 5.39
N VAL A 86 5.60 7.60 6.67
CA VAL A 86 4.80 6.90 7.70
C VAL A 86 3.30 7.12 7.48
N ARG A 87 2.87 8.33 7.08
CA ARG A 87 1.46 8.61 6.76
C ARG A 87 0.95 7.77 5.58
N LEU A 88 1.77 7.53 4.55
CA LEU A 88 1.40 6.62 3.44
C LEU A 88 1.21 5.19 3.95
N SER A 89 2.08 4.72 4.85
CA SER A 89 1.98 3.40 5.46
C SER A 89 0.72 3.26 6.32
N LEU A 90 0.37 4.30 7.07
CA LEU A 90 -0.86 4.40 7.86
C LEU A 90 -2.12 4.43 6.99
N ALA A 91 -2.10 5.19 5.90
CA ALA A 91 -3.19 5.22 4.93
C ALA A 91 -3.37 3.85 4.24
N PHE A 92 -2.26 3.21 3.83
CA PHE A 92 -2.28 1.84 3.30
C PHE A 92 -2.92 0.86 4.29
N GLY A 93 -2.50 0.91 5.56
CA GLY A 93 -3.09 0.06 6.59
C GLY A 93 -4.57 0.32 6.77
N ALA A 94 -4.99 1.59 6.83
CA ALA A 94 -6.39 1.96 7.01
C ALA A 94 -7.28 1.50 5.84
N VAL A 95 -6.83 1.68 4.58
CA VAL A 95 -7.56 1.19 3.40
C VAL A 95 -7.62 -0.34 3.40
N SER A 96 -6.53 -1.03 3.77
CA SER A 96 -6.50 -2.50 3.88
C SER A 96 -7.52 -3.03 4.89
N LEU A 97 -7.88 -2.22 5.90
CA LEU A 97 -8.88 -2.53 6.91
C LEU A 97 -10.27 -1.93 6.62
N GLY A 98 -10.47 -1.39 5.41
CA GLY A 98 -11.78 -0.96 4.90
C GLY A 98 -12.06 0.53 4.95
N ASP A 99 -11.13 1.39 5.41
CA ASP A 99 -11.30 2.85 5.33
C ASP A 99 -10.87 3.39 3.95
N THR A 100 -11.72 3.19 2.95
CA THR A 100 -11.47 3.63 1.57
C THR A 100 -11.33 5.14 1.42
N ASN A 101 -11.77 5.96 2.40
CA ASN A 101 -11.59 7.42 2.36
C ASN A 101 -10.11 7.83 2.31
N MET A 102 -9.24 7.00 2.87
CA MET A 102 -7.79 7.21 2.92
C MET A 102 -7.09 6.90 1.59
N LEU A 103 -7.80 6.31 0.62
CA LEU A 103 -7.25 5.97 -0.70
C LEU A 103 -6.78 7.21 -1.47
N SER A 104 -7.50 8.32 -1.33
CA SER A 104 -7.15 9.60 -1.99
C SER A 104 -5.74 10.05 -1.61
N TYR A 105 -5.35 9.90 -0.33
CA TYR A 105 -4.02 10.27 0.14
C TYR A 105 -2.89 9.44 -0.52
N LEU A 106 -3.14 8.15 -0.78
CA LEU A 106 -2.20 7.30 -1.51
C LEU A 106 -2.11 7.70 -2.99
N VAL A 107 -3.24 8.03 -3.61
CA VAL A 107 -3.29 8.52 -5.00
C VAL A 107 -2.52 9.84 -5.15
N ASP A 108 -2.72 10.79 -4.22
CA ASP A 108 -1.99 12.06 -4.19
C ASP A 108 -0.47 11.85 -4.01
N GLY A 109 -0.08 10.81 -3.26
CA GLY A 109 1.32 10.39 -3.12
C GLY A 109 2.03 10.07 -4.44
N LEU A 110 1.29 9.73 -5.51
CA LEU A 110 1.84 9.45 -6.83
C LEU A 110 2.42 10.70 -7.52
N ASP A 111 1.94 11.90 -7.17
CA ASP A 111 2.45 13.15 -7.76
C ASP A 111 3.85 13.50 -7.26
N SER A 112 4.16 13.19 -6.00
CA SER A 112 5.47 13.43 -5.42
C SER A 112 6.50 12.44 -5.94
N LYS A 113 7.62 12.94 -6.50
CA LYS A 113 8.74 12.08 -6.95
C LYS A 113 9.31 11.20 -5.84
N PHE A 114 9.30 11.70 -4.60
CA PHE A 114 9.85 10.99 -3.45
C PHE A 114 8.89 9.90 -2.97
N HIS A 115 7.61 10.25 -2.78
CA HIS A 115 6.60 9.34 -2.22
C HIS A 115 5.99 8.36 -3.22
N ARG A 116 6.06 8.65 -4.52
CA ARG A 116 5.52 7.77 -5.57
C ARG A 116 6.06 6.34 -5.51
N LEU A 117 7.33 6.19 -5.13
CA LEU A 117 7.97 4.88 -5.01
C LEU A 117 7.39 4.04 -3.86
N GLU A 118 6.76 4.69 -2.88
CA GLU A 118 6.09 4.07 -1.73
C GLU A 118 4.59 3.88 -2.00
N ALA A 119 3.93 4.91 -2.53
CA ALA A 119 2.49 4.90 -2.81
C ALA A 119 2.11 3.85 -3.88
N ARG A 120 2.90 3.70 -4.95
CA ARG A 120 2.59 2.78 -6.04
C ARG A 120 2.51 1.31 -5.63
N PRO A 121 3.48 0.72 -4.88
CA PRO A 121 3.35 -0.65 -4.43
C PRO A 121 2.16 -0.84 -3.48
N PHE A 122 1.85 0.13 -2.61
CA PHE A 122 0.65 0.09 -1.77
C PHE A 122 -0.63 0.03 -2.61
N LEU A 123 -0.78 0.94 -3.59
CA LEU A 123 -1.93 0.95 -4.50
C LEU A 123 -2.00 -0.33 -5.35
N THR A 124 -0.86 -0.89 -5.75
CA THR A 124 -0.80 -2.16 -6.47
C THR A 124 -1.33 -3.32 -5.61
N GLU A 125 -0.97 -3.35 -4.33
CA GLU A 125 -1.45 -4.36 -3.39
C GLU A 125 -2.95 -4.20 -3.12
N LEU A 126 -3.38 -2.98 -2.80
CA LEU A 126 -4.77 -2.64 -2.51
C LEU A 126 -5.71 -2.87 -3.70
N ALA A 127 -5.26 -2.63 -4.93
CA ALA A 127 -6.04 -2.84 -6.14
C ALA A 127 -6.38 -4.32 -6.43
N ARG A 128 -5.90 -5.27 -5.61
CA ARG A 128 -6.33 -6.68 -5.65
C ARG A 128 -7.66 -6.88 -4.93
N ASP A 129 -8.04 -5.97 -4.04
CA ASP A 129 -9.34 -5.98 -3.38
C ASP A 129 -10.42 -5.49 -4.36
N PRO A 130 -11.46 -6.29 -4.66
CA PRO A 130 -12.55 -5.87 -5.54
C PRO A 130 -13.36 -4.67 -5.02
N GLN A 131 -13.25 -4.31 -3.74
CA GLN A 131 -13.86 -3.09 -3.20
C GLN A 131 -13.00 -1.85 -3.45
N VAL A 132 -11.67 -2.00 -3.57
CA VAL A 132 -10.75 -0.87 -3.76
C VAL A 132 -10.48 -0.61 -5.24
N LEU A 133 -10.38 -1.65 -6.07
CA LEU A 133 -10.06 -1.49 -7.49
C LEU A 133 -10.99 -0.51 -8.23
N PRO A 134 -12.34 -0.55 -8.07
CA PRO A 134 -13.23 0.38 -8.75
C PRO A 134 -13.01 1.85 -8.37
N GLU A 135 -12.60 2.12 -7.14
CA GLU A 135 -12.32 3.47 -6.64
C GLU A 135 -11.14 4.12 -7.37
N LEU A 136 -10.25 3.34 -7.99
CA LEU A 136 -9.11 3.85 -8.75
C LEU A 136 -9.48 4.31 -10.16
N TYR A 137 -10.67 3.96 -10.69
CA TYR A 137 -11.06 4.32 -12.05
C TYR A 137 -11.39 5.80 -12.21
N THR A 138 -11.91 6.45 -11.17
CA THR A 138 -12.15 7.90 -11.19
C THR A 138 -10.83 8.67 -11.37
N PRO A 139 -9.83 8.55 -10.47
CA PRO A 139 -8.56 9.26 -10.62
C PRO A 139 -7.76 8.80 -11.86
N LEU A 140 -7.96 7.57 -12.36
CA LEU A 140 -7.38 7.14 -13.66
C LEU A 140 -7.83 8.03 -14.82
N THR A 141 -9.01 8.67 -14.73
CA THR A 141 -9.56 9.50 -15.82
C THR A 141 -9.51 10.99 -15.52
N SER A 142 -9.69 11.40 -14.27
CA SER A 142 -9.76 12.81 -13.85
C SER A 142 -8.52 13.32 -13.14
N GLY A 143 -7.57 12.45 -12.80
CA GLY A 143 -6.35 12.81 -12.06
C GLY A 143 -5.35 13.62 -12.87
N THR A 144 -4.21 13.93 -12.25
CA THR A 144 -3.08 14.60 -12.92
C THR A 144 -2.46 13.72 -14.02
N GLU A 145 -1.62 14.29 -14.90
CA GLU A 145 -0.81 13.50 -15.87
C GLU A 145 -0.13 12.32 -15.17
N GLN A 146 0.44 12.57 -13.99
CA GLN A 146 1.24 11.60 -13.27
C GLN A 146 0.40 10.54 -12.57
N GLN A 147 -0.71 10.92 -11.93
CA GLN A 147 -1.65 9.97 -11.33
C GLN A 147 -2.20 9.01 -12.39
N LYS A 148 -2.60 9.53 -13.56
CA LYS A 148 -3.09 8.70 -14.67
C LYS A 148 -2.08 7.67 -15.13
N ILE A 149 -0.81 8.07 -15.31
CA ILE A 149 0.27 7.18 -15.76
C ILE A 149 0.53 6.07 -14.71
N GLU A 150 0.66 6.43 -13.44
CA GLU A 150 0.98 5.43 -12.40
C GLU A 150 -0.22 4.55 -12.06
N LEU A 151 -1.45 5.06 -12.14
CA LEU A 151 -2.65 4.26 -11.97
C LEU A 151 -2.87 3.31 -13.14
N ALA A 152 -2.51 3.69 -14.37
CA ALA A 152 -2.51 2.75 -15.49
C ALA A 152 -1.57 1.58 -15.22
N TYR A 153 -0.38 1.84 -14.67
CA TYR A 153 0.54 0.80 -14.22
C TYR A 153 -0.07 -0.06 -13.11
N VAL A 154 -0.62 0.54 -12.05
CA VAL A 154 -1.27 -0.21 -10.95
C VAL A 154 -2.35 -1.15 -11.49
N ILE A 155 -3.18 -0.67 -12.40
CA ILE A 155 -4.28 -1.44 -12.99
C ILE A 155 -3.76 -2.54 -13.92
N SER A 156 -2.65 -2.36 -14.64
CA SER A 156 -2.08 -3.44 -15.44
C SER A 156 -1.60 -4.61 -14.57
N ARG A 157 -1.08 -4.32 -13.37
CA ARG A 157 -0.56 -5.33 -12.44
C ARG A 157 -1.65 -6.06 -11.65
N SER A 158 -2.71 -5.35 -11.25
CA SER A 158 -3.73 -5.90 -10.32
C SER A 158 -5.15 -5.89 -10.86
N GLY A 159 -5.42 -5.19 -11.96
CA GLY A 159 -6.76 -5.11 -12.56
C GLY A 159 -7.30 -6.44 -13.09
N THR A 160 -8.60 -6.49 -13.31
CA THR A 160 -9.29 -7.63 -13.91
C THR A 160 -9.66 -7.32 -15.36
N ARG A 161 -10.37 -8.23 -16.03
CA ARG A 161 -10.95 -7.94 -17.36
C ARG A 161 -11.90 -6.73 -17.34
N GLU A 162 -12.52 -6.44 -16.20
CA GLU A 162 -13.40 -5.27 -16.03
C GLU A 162 -12.63 -3.95 -16.08
N SER A 163 -11.32 -3.96 -15.84
CA SER A 163 -10.47 -2.78 -15.96
C SER A 163 -10.17 -2.37 -17.42
N GLU A 164 -10.38 -3.27 -18.38
CA GLU A 164 -9.97 -3.08 -19.78
C GLU A 164 -10.60 -1.83 -20.42
N PRO A 165 -11.93 -1.59 -20.33
CA PRO A 165 -12.55 -0.40 -20.94
C PRO A 165 -12.01 0.93 -20.39
N TYR A 166 -11.55 0.93 -19.14
CA TYR A 166 -11.00 2.12 -18.50
C TYR A 166 -9.60 2.46 -19.05
N LEU A 167 -8.74 1.45 -19.22
CA LEU A 167 -7.44 1.64 -19.89
C LEU A 167 -7.60 1.96 -21.37
N GLU A 168 -8.55 1.32 -22.07
CA GLU A 168 -8.88 1.65 -23.46
C GLU A 168 -9.28 3.10 -23.63
N ARG A 169 -10.13 3.62 -22.73
CA ARG A 169 -10.50 5.03 -22.73
C ARG A 169 -9.28 5.91 -22.50
N LEU A 170 -8.39 5.54 -21.58
CA LEU A 170 -7.18 6.30 -21.27
C LEU A 170 -6.18 6.33 -22.44
N THR A 171 -6.17 5.33 -23.33
CA THR A 171 -5.35 5.38 -24.57
C THR A 171 -5.73 6.54 -25.50
N LYS A 172 -6.89 7.16 -25.29
CA LYS A 172 -7.39 8.31 -26.05
C LYS A 172 -7.24 9.63 -25.29
N ASP A 173 -6.47 9.66 -24.19
CA ASP A 173 -6.20 10.88 -23.45
C ASP A 173 -5.56 11.94 -24.35
N THR A 174 -5.91 13.21 -24.14
CA THR A 174 -5.39 14.32 -24.95
C THR A 174 -3.89 14.54 -24.72
N ASN A 175 -3.36 14.07 -23.59
CA ASN A 175 -1.95 14.06 -23.31
C ASN A 175 -1.28 12.83 -23.95
N PRO A 176 -0.37 13.02 -24.92
CA PRO A 176 0.25 11.90 -25.64
C PRO A 176 1.07 10.98 -24.74
N LYS A 177 1.64 11.48 -23.63
CA LYS A 177 2.38 10.65 -22.67
C LYS A 177 1.45 9.70 -21.93
N VAL A 178 0.30 10.21 -21.49
CA VAL A 178 -0.74 9.41 -20.81
C VAL A 178 -1.27 8.36 -21.78
N ALA A 179 -1.64 8.75 -22.99
CA ALA A 179 -2.13 7.84 -24.03
C ALA A 179 -1.14 6.70 -24.34
N ALA A 180 0.15 7.03 -24.51
CA ALA A 180 1.20 6.04 -24.79
C ALA A 180 1.43 5.09 -23.61
N ALA A 181 1.49 5.61 -22.37
CA ALA A 181 1.60 4.79 -21.17
C ALA A 181 0.39 3.86 -21.03
N ALA A 182 -0.82 4.38 -21.19
CA ALA A 182 -2.05 3.61 -21.11
C ALA A 182 -2.11 2.47 -22.14
N LEU A 183 -1.63 2.71 -23.38
CA LEU A 183 -1.57 1.66 -24.40
C LEU A 183 -0.61 0.53 -24.02
N SER A 184 0.57 0.88 -23.48
CA SER A 184 1.52 -0.10 -22.96
C SER A 184 0.89 -0.93 -21.83
N GLU A 185 0.25 -0.25 -20.87
CA GLU A 185 -0.34 -0.90 -19.71
C GLU A 185 -1.60 -1.72 -20.04
N LEU A 186 -2.37 -1.32 -21.05
CA LEU A 186 -3.47 -2.10 -21.60
C LEU A 186 -2.97 -3.43 -22.20
N ASN A 187 -1.88 -3.38 -22.96
CA ASN A 187 -1.26 -4.58 -23.52
C ASN A 187 -0.71 -5.50 -22.42
N ASN A 188 -0.10 -4.93 -21.37
CA ASN A 188 0.35 -5.69 -20.21
C ASN A 188 -0.81 -6.36 -19.46
N LEU A 189 -1.93 -5.65 -19.27
CA LEU A 189 -3.14 -6.21 -18.66
C LEU A 189 -3.65 -7.40 -19.49
N ARG A 190 -3.82 -7.22 -20.80
CA ARG A 190 -4.29 -8.26 -21.72
C ARG A 190 -3.38 -9.48 -21.78
N ALA A 191 -2.06 -9.27 -21.68
CA ALA A 191 -1.09 -10.37 -21.70
C ALA A 191 -1.06 -11.18 -20.39
N ARG A 192 -1.52 -10.58 -19.28
CA ARG A 192 -1.56 -11.23 -17.96
C ARG A 192 -2.84 -12.03 -17.71
N LEU A 193 -3.98 -11.59 -18.25
CA LEU A 193 -5.30 -12.21 -18.09
C LEU A 193 -5.50 -13.43 -19.00
#